data_AF-A0A970TWL5-F1
#
_entry.id   AF-A0A970TWL5-F1
#
_cell.length_a   1.000
_cell.length_b   1.000
_cell.length_c   1.000
_cell.angle_alpha   90.00
_cell.angle_beta   90.00
_cell.angle_gamma   90.00
#
_symmetry.space_group_name_H-M   'P 1'
#
loop_
_entity.id
_entity.type
_entity.pdbx_description
1 polymer ?
#
loop_
_entity_poly.entity_id
_entity_poly.type
_entity_poly.pdbx_seq_one_letter_code
_entity_poly.pdbx_strand_id
1 'polypeptide(L)'
;MDTSETMVQMLRQLLKEMEIVSSQGSGYYTCVPFARRYNKLLEQARKLHGAEAGLLETFDMIEESDPKDPSDKSKVLLGIRVEISQLITFLECYKGGSPS
;
A
#
# COMPACT_ATOMS: atom_id res chain seq x y z
N MET A 1 -18.79 8.41 3.96
CA MET A 1 -17.32 8.41 3.78
C MET A 1 -17.09 8.16 2.32
N ASP A 2 -16.31 9.02 1.68
CA ASP A 2 -15.98 8.84 0.27
C ASP A 2 -15.15 7.55 0.07
N THR A 3 -15.18 6.98 -1.13
CA THR A 3 -14.43 5.76 -1.46
C THR A 3 -12.92 6.00 -1.30
N SER A 4 -12.43 7.18 -1.68
CA SER A 4 -11.02 7.56 -1.48
C SER A 4 -10.67 7.66 0.00
N GLU A 5 -11.50 8.35 0.79
CA GLU A 5 -11.31 8.46 2.24
C GLU A 5 -11.27 7.08 2.93
N THR A 6 -12.16 6.18 2.51
CA THR A 6 -12.21 4.80 3.03
C THR A 6 -10.92 4.05 2.70
N MET A 7 -10.43 4.17 1.47
CA MET A 7 -9.19 3.55 1.02
C MET A 7 -7.97 4.07 1.81
N VAL A 8 -7.89 5.38 2.04
CA VAL A 8 -6.86 5.99 2.89
C VAL A 8 -6.88 5.40 4.29
N GLN A 9 -8.05 5.23 4.92
CA GLN A 9 -8.12 4.61 6.24
C GLN A 9 -7.70 3.14 6.21
N MET A 10 -8.05 2.39 5.18
CA MET A 10 -7.63 0.99 5.03
C MET A 10 -6.11 0.87 4.85
N LEU A 11 -5.49 1.77 4.09
CA LEU A 11 -4.03 1.84 3.92
C LEU A 11 -3.32 2.20 5.23
N ARG A 12 -3.84 3.17 5.99
CA ARG A 12 -3.31 3.54 7.32
C ARG A 12 -3.42 2.39 8.32
N GLN A 13 -4.55 1.68 8.32
CA GLN A 13 -4.75 0.50 9.16
C GLN A 13 -3.75 -0.61 8.79
N LEU A 14 -3.47 -0.79 7.49
CA LEU A 14 -2.48 -1.75 7.02
C LEU A 14 -1.06 -1.39 7.51
N LEU A 15 -0.67 -0.11 7.49
CA LEU A 15 0.61 0.35 8.06
C LEU A 15 0.71 0.04 9.56
N LYS A 16 -0.37 0.28 10.31
CA LYS A 16 -0.43 0.00 11.75
C LYS A 16 -0.26 -1.50 12.03
N GLU A 17 -0.89 -2.36 11.25
CA GLU A 17 -0.73 -3.81 11.37
C GLU A 17 0.71 -4.24 11.09
N MET A 18 1.37 -3.66 10.07
CA MET A 18 2.78 -3.94 9.81
C MET A 18 3.69 -3.54 10.97
N GLU A 19 3.44 -2.38 11.58
CA GLU A 19 4.19 -1.91 12.75
C GLU A 19 4.07 -2.92 13.91
N ILE A 20 2.83 -3.33 14.23
CA ILE A 20 2.54 -4.29 15.29
C ILE A 20 3.31 -5.59 15.06
N VAL A 21 3.22 -6.19 13.87
CA VAL A 21 3.84 -7.50 13.64
C VAL A 21 5.36 -7.41 13.51
N SER A 22 5.89 -6.30 12.97
CA SER A 22 7.34 -6.10 12.88
C SER A 22 7.99 -6.00 14.27
N SER A 23 7.26 -5.46 15.26
CA SER A 23 7.74 -5.37 16.65
C SER A 23 7.85 -6.72 17.36
N GLN A 24 7.15 -7.76 16.87
CA GLN A 24 7.17 -9.11 17.43
C GLN A 24 8.36 -9.94 16.93
N GLY A 25 9.04 -9.49 15.88
CA GLY A 25 10.16 -10.20 15.24
C GLY A 25 9.75 -10.99 14.00
N SER A 26 10.73 -11.28 13.13
CA SER A 26 10.54 -11.84 11.79
C SER A 26 9.90 -13.24 11.73
N GLY A 27 9.94 -13.99 12.83
CA GLY A 27 9.33 -15.31 12.95
C GLY A 27 7.81 -15.30 13.10
N TYR A 28 7.20 -14.15 13.42
CA TYR A 28 5.78 -14.05 13.78
C TYR A 28 4.89 -13.48 12.68
N TYR A 29 5.45 -13.08 11.55
CA TYR A 29 4.68 -12.51 10.44
C TYR A 29 5.05 -13.12 9.11
N THR A 30 4.25 -12.83 8.09
CA THR A 30 4.58 -13.07 6.70
C THR A 30 4.32 -11.81 5.89
N CYS A 31 5.13 -11.56 4.87
CA CYS A 31 4.99 -10.39 4.00
C CYS A 31 3.84 -10.53 3.00
N VAL A 32 3.46 -11.77 2.65
CA VAL A 32 2.48 -12.08 1.60
C VAL A 32 1.12 -11.39 1.80
N PRO A 33 0.49 -11.42 3.00
CA PRO A 33 -0.81 -10.78 3.20
C PRO A 33 -0.77 -9.26 2.99
N PHE A 34 0.34 -8.62 3.36
CA PHE A 34 0.54 -7.19 3.21
C PHE A 34 0.72 -6.79 1.74
N ALA A 35 1.59 -7.50 1.01
CA ALA A 35 1.78 -7.30 -0.43
C ALA A 35 0.45 -7.49 -1.19
N ARG A 36 -0.25 -8.60 -0.93
CA ARG A 36 -1.55 -8.89 -1.55
C ARG A 36 -2.58 -7.81 -1.25
N ARG A 37 -2.65 -7.33 -0.01
CA ARG A 37 -3.63 -6.31 0.38
C ARG A 37 -3.31 -4.96 -0.26
N TYR A 38 -2.05 -4.55 -0.28
CA TYR A 38 -1.61 -3.35 -0.98
C TYR A 38 -1.99 -3.41 -2.47
N ASN A 39 -1.64 -4.50 -3.16
CA ASN A 39 -1.93 -4.70 -4.58
C ASN A 39 -3.42 -4.55 -4.90
N LYS A 40 -4.30 -5.11 -4.07
CA LYS A 40 -5.75 -4.96 -4.23
C LYS A 40 -6.22 -3.51 -4.07
N LEU A 41 -5.64 -2.76 -3.12
CA LEU A 41 -5.99 -1.35 -2.90
C LEU A 41 -5.46 -0.46 -4.03
N LEU A 42 -4.24 -0.72 -4.51
CA LEU A 42 -3.67 -0.04 -5.69
C LEU A 42 -4.56 -0.24 -6.93
N GLU A 43 -5.02 -1.48 -7.17
CA GLU A 43 -5.92 -1.76 -8.29
C GLU A 43 -7.25 -0.98 -8.16
N GLN A 44 -7.78 -0.84 -6.95
CA GLN A 44 -8.97 -0.01 -6.71
C GLN A 44 -8.68 1.49 -6.93
N ALA A 45 -7.52 1.99 -6.50
CA ALA A 45 -7.12 3.37 -6.73
C ALA A 45 -7.07 3.68 -8.24
N ARG A 46 -6.45 2.80 -9.03
CA ARG A 46 -6.42 2.91 -10.50
C ARG A 46 -7.81 2.97 -11.12
N LYS A 47 -8.73 2.10 -10.66
CA LYS A 47 -10.12 2.10 -11.12
C LYS A 47 -10.87 3.38 -10.77
N LEU A 48 -10.61 3.96 -9.59
CA LEU A 48 -11.28 5.16 -9.10
C LEU A 48 -10.86 6.42 -9.87
N HIS A 49 -9.58 6.53 -10.23
CA HIS A 49 -9.02 7.74 -10.85
C HIS A 49 -8.88 7.66 -12.38
N GLY A 50 -9.08 6.47 -12.97
CA GLY A 50 -9.02 6.26 -14.41
C GLY A 50 -7.62 6.45 -15.01
N ALA A 51 -7.55 6.51 -16.34
CA ALA A 51 -6.29 6.60 -17.09
C ALA A 51 -5.56 7.95 -16.98
N GLU A 52 -6.16 8.95 -16.32
CA GLU A 52 -5.64 10.33 -16.26
C GLU A 52 -4.67 10.56 -15.10
N ALA A 53 -4.58 9.63 -14.15
CA ALA A 53 -3.67 9.75 -13.02
C ALA A 53 -2.27 9.20 -13.37
N GLY A 54 -1.51 9.93 -14.18
CA GLY A 54 -0.16 9.51 -14.60
C GLY A 54 0.80 9.17 -13.45
N LEU A 55 0.60 9.73 -12.26
CA LEU A 55 1.36 9.35 -11.06
C LEU A 55 0.93 7.98 -10.47
N LEU A 56 -0.29 7.50 -10.68
CA LEU A 56 -0.69 6.14 -10.27
C LEU A 56 0.02 5.06 -11.08
N GLU A 57 0.48 5.37 -12.28
CA GLU A 57 1.24 4.44 -13.13
C GLU A 57 2.68 4.25 -12.64
N THR A 58 3.18 5.08 -11.72
CA THR A 58 4.51 4.90 -11.15
C THR A 58 4.54 3.90 -10.00
N PHE A 59 3.38 3.46 -9.51
CA PHE A 59 3.27 2.45 -8.47
C PHE A 59 3.30 1.06 -9.09
N ASP A 60 4.13 0.17 -8.57
CA ASP A 60 4.20 -1.21 -9.03
C ASP A 60 3.45 -2.17 -8.12
N MET A 61 2.98 -3.27 -8.72
CA MET A 61 2.49 -4.40 -7.94
C MET A 61 3.67 -5.05 -7.23
N ILE A 62 3.49 -5.34 -5.94
CA ILE A 62 4.53 -5.98 -5.14
C ILE A 62 4.42 -7.50 -5.28
N GLU A 63 5.55 -8.16 -5.51
CA GLU A 63 5.61 -9.61 -5.51
C GLU A 63 5.20 -10.17 -4.14
N GLU A 64 4.28 -11.14 -4.15
CA GLU A 64 3.83 -11.85 -2.94
C GLU A 64 4.88 -12.87 -2.49
N SER A 65 5.98 -12.40 -1.90
CA SER A 65 7.08 -13.23 -1.40
C SER A 65 7.15 -13.25 0.13
N ASP A 66 7.70 -14.34 0.69
CA ASP A 66 7.96 -14.49 2.13
C ASP A 66 9.40 -14.97 2.38
N PRO A 67 10.40 -14.07 2.39
CA PRO A 67 11.79 -14.44 2.65
C PRO A 67 11.94 -15.12 4.01
N LYS A 68 12.84 -16.12 4.06
CA LYS A 68 13.20 -16.80 5.31
C LYS A 68 14.19 -15.98 6.15
N ASP A 69 15.08 -15.24 5.48
CA ASP A 69 16.05 -14.39 6.15
C ASP A 69 15.34 -13.17 6.81
N PRO A 70 15.58 -12.90 8.11
CA PRO A 70 14.98 -11.77 8.80
C PRO A 70 15.26 -10.40 8.18
N SER A 71 16.45 -10.21 7.63
CA SER A 71 16.86 -8.93 7.04
C SER A 71 16.14 -8.72 5.71
N ASP A 72 16.03 -9.75 4.88
CA ASP A 72 15.31 -9.67 3.61
C ASP A 72 13.81 -9.49 3.83
N LYS A 73 13.25 -10.15 4.83
CA LYS A 73 11.85 -9.95 5.24
C LYS A 73 11.57 -8.52 5.68
N SER A 74 12.51 -7.93 6.42
CA SER A 74 12.43 -6.52 6.84
C SER A 74 12.53 -5.56 5.65
N LYS A 75 13.36 -5.86 4.64
CA LYS A 75 13.45 -5.07 3.39
C LYS A 75 12.16 -5.13 2.60
N VAL A 76 11.55 -6.31 2.46
CA VAL A 76 10.24 -6.46 1.79
C VAL A 76 9.18 -5.63 2.53
N LEU A 77 9.09 -5.75 3.85
CA LEU A 77 8.12 -5.00 4.64
C LEU A 77 8.35 -3.48 4.55
N LEU A 78 9.60 -3.03 4.56
CA LEU A 78 9.96 -1.63 4.34
C LEU A 78 9.50 -1.14 2.97
N GLY A 79 9.75 -1.91 1.91
CA GLY A 79 9.30 -1.59 0.55
C GLY A 79 7.78 -1.40 0.48
N ILE A 80 7.02 -2.35 1.05
CA ILE A 80 5.56 -2.25 1.08
C ILE A 80 5.11 -1.00 1.86
N ARG A 81 5.75 -0.67 2.98
CA ARG A 81 5.42 0.54 3.77
C ARG A 81 5.63 1.82 2.96
N VAL A 82 6.74 1.92 2.22
CA VAL A 82 7.02 3.07 1.35
C VAL A 82 5.92 3.25 0.32
N GLU A 83 5.57 2.19 -0.39
CA GLU A 83 4.52 2.20 -1.41
C GLU A 83 3.15 2.63 -0.84
N ILE A 84 2.77 2.08 0.32
CA ILE A 84 1.51 2.46 0.98
C ILE A 84 1.52 3.92 1.40
N SER A 85 2.62 4.42 1.98
CA SER A 85 2.71 5.82 2.39
C SER A 85 2.61 6.77 1.20
N GLN A 86 3.27 6.45 0.09
CA GLN A 86 3.17 7.24 -1.14
C GLN A 86 1.76 7.20 -1.74
N LEU A 87 1.09 6.03 -1.73
CA LEU A 87 -0.27 5.90 -2.24
C LEU A 87 -1.26 6.70 -1.38
N ILE A 88 -1.10 6.70 -0.05
CA ILE A 88 -1.88 7.57 0.85
C ILE A 88 -1.70 9.03 0.46
N THR A 89 -0.44 9.49 0.31
CA THR A 89 -0.15 10.87 -0.08
C THR A 89 -0.80 11.23 -1.41
N PHE A 90 -0.73 10.34 -2.40
CA PHE A 90 -1.41 10.53 -3.68
C PHE A 90 -2.92 10.72 -3.48
N LEU A 91 -3.59 9.79 -2.79
CA LEU A 91 -5.05 9.82 -2.59
C LEU A 91 -5.53 11.04 -1.82
N GLU A 92 -4.74 11.54 -0.87
CA GLU A 92 -5.07 12.72 -0.07
C GLU A 92 -4.84 14.04 -0.82
N CYS A 93 -3.83 14.07 -1.70
CA CYS A 93 -3.47 15.28 -2.45
C CYS A 93 -4.20 15.36 -3.80
N TYR A 94 -4.62 14.24 -4.36
CA TYR A 94 -5.33 14.18 -5.63
C TYR A 94 -6.76 14.71 -5.45
N LYS A 95 -7.01 15.93 -5.92
CA LYS A 95 -8.34 16.57 -5.85
C LYS A 95 -9.26 16.25 -7.03
N GLY A 96 -8.83 15.40 -7.96
CA GLY A 96 -9.53 15.20 -9.23
C GLY A 96 -9.43 16.43 -10.13
N GLY A 97 -9.23 16.21 -11.43
CA GLY A 97 -9.57 17.24 -12.41
C GLY A 97 -11.04 17.57 -12.24
N SER A 98 -11.36 18.76 -11.73
CA SER A 98 -12.70 19.31 -11.92
C SER A 98 -12.89 19.47 -13.43
N PRO A 99 -13.88 18.83 -14.07
CA PRO A 99 -14.28 19.29 -15.38
C PRO A 99 -14.85 20.70 -15.16
N SER A 100 -14.04 21.70 -15.48
CA SER A 100 -14.48 23.08 -15.69
C SER A 100 -15.44 23.14 -16.87
#